data_AF-A0A0G0UT20-F1
#
_entry.id   AF-A0A0G0UT20-F1
#
_cell.length_a   1.000
_cell.length_b   1.000
_cell.length_c   1.000
_cell.angle_alpha   90.00
_cell.angle_beta   90.00
_cell.angle_gamma   90.00
#
_symmetry.space_group_name_H-M   'P 1'
#
loop_
_entity.id
_entity.type
_entity.pdbx_description
1 polymer ?
#
loop_
_entity_poly.entity_id
_entity_poly.type
_entity_poly.pdbx_seq_one_letter_code
_entity_poly.pdbx_strand_id
1 'polypeptide(L)'
;MQNLDIPIFKKAYGLYNEFYGLRNSVPKQDRFTIWQRCENLILEILEYILDASQLSKIEKLPILQKTSTKLNLLRVFLRLCKDTKVLDIKKYIRLEQNVDEIGRMLGGWIKSIQDR
;
A
#
# COMPACT_ATOMS: atom_id res chain seq x y z
N MET A 1 18.63 -5.56 -14.43
CA MET A 1 17.72 -4.83 -13.53
C MET A 1 18.37 -4.74 -12.15
N GLN A 2 19.34 -3.84 -11.99
CA GLN A 2 19.98 -3.55 -10.71
C GLN A 2 19.29 -2.31 -10.11
N ASN A 3 19.07 -2.30 -8.79
CA ASN A 3 18.51 -1.21 -7.97
C ASN A 3 16.99 -1.17 -7.72
N LEU A 4 16.38 -2.28 -7.28
CA LEU A 4 15.11 -2.25 -6.51
C LEU A 4 15.27 -2.91 -5.13
N ASP A 5 16.43 -2.77 -4.50
CA ASP A 5 16.65 -3.24 -3.12
C ASP A 5 16.16 -2.24 -2.08
N ILE A 6 14.91 -1.80 -2.25
CA ILE A 6 14.24 -0.88 -1.33
C ILE A 6 13.29 -1.74 -0.49
N PRO A 7 13.56 -1.94 0.82
CA PRO A 7 12.79 -2.86 1.64
C PRO A 7 11.28 -2.57 1.62
N ILE A 8 10.89 -1.29 1.70
CA ILE A 8 9.49 -0.88 1.68
C ILE A 8 8.82 -1.17 0.33
N PHE A 9 9.55 -1.02 -0.78
CA PHE A 9 9.06 -1.35 -2.12
C PHE A 9 8.78 -2.85 -2.24
N LYS A 10 9.72 -3.69 -1.79
CA LYS A 10 9.54 -5.15 -1.76
C LYS A 10 8.30 -5.55 -0.95
N LYS A 11 8.05 -4.88 0.19
CA LYS A 11 6.87 -5.15 1.02
C LYS A 11 5.56 -4.74 0.31
N ALA A 12 5.52 -3.54 -0.27
CA ALA A 12 4.38 -3.09 -1.06
C ALA A 12 4.11 -3.97 -2.28
N TYR A 13 5.16 -4.48 -2.93
CA TYR A 13 5.05 -5.40 -4.05
C TYR A 13 4.47 -6.75 -3.62
N GLY A 14 4.90 -7.27 -2.46
CA GLY A 14 4.31 -8.44 -1.84
C GLY A 14 2.83 -8.26 -1.50
N LEU A 15 2.45 -7.09 -0.96
CA LEU A 15 1.05 -6.74 -0.72
C LEU A 15 0.23 -6.79 -2.01
N TYR A 16 0.73 -6.24 -3.11
CA TYR A 16 0.03 -6.30 -4.41
C TYR A 16 -0.19 -7.74 -4.87
N ASN A 17 0.85 -8.57 -4.85
CA ASN A 17 0.74 -9.97 -5.27
C ASN A 17 -0.27 -10.75 -4.42
N GLU A 18 -0.23 -10.55 -3.11
CA GLU A 18 -1.18 -11.18 -2.20
C GLU A 18 -2.60 -10.71 -2.47
N PHE A 19 -2.79 -9.39 -2.61
CA PHE A 19 -4.09 -8.79 -2.92
C PHE A 19 -4.64 -9.35 -4.24
N TYR A 20 -3.87 -9.28 -5.33
CA TYR A 20 -4.26 -9.78 -6.65
C TYR A 20 -4.67 -11.25 -6.62
N GLY A 21 -3.96 -12.10 -5.87
CA GLY A 21 -4.27 -13.52 -5.72
C GLY A 21 -5.66 -13.80 -5.14
N LEU A 22 -6.23 -12.86 -4.38
CA LEU A 22 -7.56 -12.99 -3.78
C LEU A 22 -8.70 -12.62 -4.75
N ARG A 23 -8.39 -12.05 -5.92
CA ARG A 23 -9.38 -11.52 -6.89
C ARG A 23 -10.43 -12.55 -7.30
N ASN A 24 -10.04 -13.82 -7.42
CA ASN A 24 -10.98 -14.89 -7.81
C ASN A 24 -12.06 -15.15 -6.75
N SER A 25 -11.80 -14.80 -5.48
CA SER A 25 -12.76 -14.93 -4.38
C SER A 25 -13.71 -13.73 -4.25
N VAL A 26 -13.51 -12.67 -5.05
CA VAL A 26 -14.28 -11.42 -4.98
C VAL A 26 -15.57 -11.55 -5.80
N PRO A 27 -16.75 -11.20 -5.25
CA PRO A 27 -18.00 -11.18 -5.99
C PRO A 27 -17.91 -10.27 -7.23
N LYS A 28 -18.51 -10.68 -8.35
CA LYS A 28 -18.37 -9.96 -9.63
C LYS A 28 -18.76 -8.49 -9.54
N GLN A 29 -19.81 -8.17 -8.77
CA GLN A 29 -20.30 -6.80 -8.56
C GLN A 29 -19.28 -5.88 -7.87
N ASP A 30 -18.39 -6.43 -7.04
CA ASP A 30 -17.44 -5.67 -6.23
C ASP A 30 -16.08 -5.49 -6.91
N ARG A 31 -15.83 -6.24 -8.00
CA ARG A 31 -14.54 -6.23 -8.73
C ARG A 31 -14.22 -4.87 -9.35
N PHE A 32 -15.21 -4.23 -9.96
CA PHE A 32 -15.05 -2.96 -10.66
C PHE A 32 -15.38 -1.74 -9.80
N THR A 33 -15.62 -1.95 -8.50
CA THR A 33 -15.92 -0.87 -7.55
C THR A 33 -14.79 -0.80 -6.52
N ILE A 34 -14.97 -1.43 -5.36
CA ILE A 34 -14.03 -1.29 -4.24
C ILE A 34 -12.73 -2.06 -4.48
N TRP A 35 -12.79 -3.21 -5.15
CA TRP A 35 -11.62 -4.03 -5.42
C TRP A 35 -10.62 -3.32 -6.33
N GLN A 36 -11.06 -2.88 -7.52
CA GLN A 36 -10.22 -2.14 -8.46
C GLN A 36 -9.66 -0.85 -7.82
N ARG A 37 -10.44 -0.16 -6.98
CA ARG A 37 -9.95 1.01 -6.25
C ARG A 37 -8.81 0.66 -5.28
N CYS A 38 -8.86 -0.50 -4.64
CA CYS A 38 -7.75 -0.99 -3.82
C CYS A 38 -6.52 -1.32 -4.67
N GLU A 39 -6.70 -2.04 -5.80
CA GLU A 39 -5.58 -2.36 -6.71
C GLU A 39 -4.88 -1.09 -7.18
N ASN A 40 -5.65 -0.10 -7.62
CA ASN A 40 -5.11 1.20 -8.05
C ASN A 40 -4.35 1.90 -6.92
N LEU A 41 -4.88 1.92 -5.70
CA LEU A 41 -4.18 2.53 -4.56
C LEU A 41 -2.86 1.81 -4.24
N ILE A 42 -2.81 0.49 -4.32
CA ILE A 42 -1.57 -0.27 -4.09
C ILE A 42 -0.53 0.06 -5.18
N LEU A 43 -0.96 0.18 -6.44
CA LEU A 43 -0.09 0.58 -7.56
C LEU A 43 0.43 2.03 -7.40
N GLU A 44 -0.43 2.98 -7.02
CA GLU A 44 -0.02 4.36 -6.72
C GLU A 44 0.99 4.41 -5.55
N ILE A 45 0.81 3.58 -4.52
CA ILE A 45 1.77 3.48 -3.41
C ILE A 45 3.13 2.96 -3.90
N LEU A 46 3.14 1.95 -4.78
CA LEU A 46 4.36 1.44 -5.39
C LEU A 46 5.08 2.51 -6.22
N GLU A 47 4.34 3.24 -7.05
CA GLU A 47 4.84 4.35 -7.86
C GLU A 47 5.47 5.42 -6.97
N TYR A 48 4.77 5.90 -5.95
CA TYR A 48 5.31 6.93 -5.06
C TYR A 48 6.51 6.48 -4.23
N ILE A 49 6.57 5.21 -3.82
CA ILE A 49 7.76 4.66 -3.15
C ILE A 49 8.96 4.68 -4.10
N LEU A 50 8.75 4.28 -5.36
CA LEU A 50 9.79 4.26 -6.37
C LEU A 50 10.28 5.68 -6.68
N ASP A 51 9.37 6.62 -6.92
CA ASP A 51 9.70 8.03 -7.16
C ASP A 51 10.47 8.62 -5.98
N ALA A 52 9.95 8.46 -4.76
CA ALA A 52 10.60 8.94 -3.54
C ALA A 52 12.02 8.36 -3.38
N SER A 53 12.28 7.13 -3.86
CA SER A 53 13.62 6.54 -3.76
C SER A 53 14.67 7.29 -4.59
N GLN A 54 14.26 7.90 -5.71
CA GLN A 54 15.13 8.57 -6.67
C GLN A 54 15.29 10.08 -6.40
N LEU A 55 14.40 10.68 -5.61
CA LEU A 55 14.40 12.10 -5.31
C LEU A 55 15.45 12.52 -4.28
N SER A 56 15.84 13.80 -4.34
CA SER A 56 16.62 14.46 -3.30
C SER A 56 15.82 14.55 -1.99
N LYS A 57 16.49 14.78 -0.85
CA LYS A 57 15.80 14.83 0.47
C LYS A 57 14.63 15.83 0.50
N ILE A 58 14.82 17.01 -0.08
CA ILE A 58 13.85 18.12 -0.04
C ILE A 58 12.58 17.75 -0.83
N GLU A 59 12.76 17.16 -2.01
CA GLU A 59 11.65 16.79 -2.90
C GLU A 59 10.94 15.51 -2.45
N LYS A 60 11.62 14.67 -1.66
CA LYS A 60 11.12 13.37 -1.21
C LYS A 60 10.06 13.46 -0.12
N LEU A 61 10.18 14.41 0.81
CA LEU A 61 9.29 14.50 1.97
C LEU A 61 7.80 14.65 1.58
N PRO A 62 7.41 15.55 0.65
CA PRO A 62 6.03 15.65 0.19
C PRO A 62 5.49 14.36 -0.43
N ILE A 63 6.32 13.64 -1.19
CA ILE A 63 5.92 12.37 -1.83
C ILE A 63 5.70 11.28 -0.77
N LEU A 64 6.57 11.18 0.24
CA LEU A 64 6.39 10.22 1.34
C LEU A 64 5.13 10.52 2.18
N GLN A 65 4.85 11.79 2.45
CA GLN A 65 3.61 12.19 3.14
C GLN A 65 2.37 11.83 2.32
N LYS A 66 2.39 12.09 1.01
CA LYS A 66 1.32 11.68 0.09
C LYS A 66 1.13 10.17 0.07
N THR A 67 2.23 9.40 0.04
CA THR A 67 2.22 7.94 0.12
C THR A 67 1.56 7.46 1.41
N SER A 68 1.88 8.09 2.55
CA SER A 68 1.27 7.79 3.84
C SER A 68 -0.26 8.02 3.82
N THR A 69 -0.73 9.12 3.23
CA THR A 69 -2.17 9.38 3.08
C THR A 69 -2.86 8.33 2.22
N LYS A 70 -2.24 7.90 1.12
CA LYS A 70 -2.76 6.84 0.24
C LYS A 70 -2.82 5.48 0.96
N LEU A 71 -1.80 5.15 1.75
CA LEU A 71 -1.80 3.94 2.57
C LEU A 71 -2.92 3.95 3.63
N ASN A 72 -3.18 5.10 4.24
CA ASN A 72 -4.32 5.25 5.17
C ASN A 72 -5.66 5.07 4.46
N LEU A 73 -5.81 5.59 3.25
CA LEU A 73 -7.01 5.37 2.44
C LEU A 73 -7.18 3.89 2.07
N LEU A 74 -6.10 3.19 1.73
CA LEU A 74 -6.13 1.75 1.50
C LEU A 74 -6.61 0.99 2.76
N ARG A 75 -6.14 1.36 3.96
CA ARG A 75 -6.60 0.77 5.22
C ARG A 75 -8.13 0.92 5.39
N VAL A 76 -8.67 2.10 5.07
CA VAL A 76 -10.11 2.34 5.10
C VAL A 76 -10.84 1.45 4.09
N PHE A 77 -10.33 1.30 2.87
CA PHE A 77 -10.97 0.46 1.85
C PHE A 77 -10.90 -1.02 2.18
N LEU A 78 -9.80 -1.52 2.75
CA LEU A 78 -9.72 -2.90 3.23
C LEU A 78 -10.72 -3.19 4.34
N ARG A 79 -10.90 -2.23 5.27
CA ARG A 79 -11.94 -2.33 6.30
C ARG A 79 -13.34 -2.38 5.69
N LEU A 80 -13.62 -1.53 4.70
CA LEU A 80 -14.88 -1.55 3.96
C LEU A 80 -15.10 -2.90 3.25
N CYS A 81 -14.08 -3.46 2.58
CA CYS A 81 -14.15 -4.79 1.98
C CYS A 81 -14.54 -5.87 3.00
N LYS A 82 -14.06 -5.78 4.24
CA LYS A 82 -14.45 -6.68 5.33
C LYS A 82 -15.91 -6.42 5.77
N ASP A 83 -16.28 -5.17 5.98
CA ASP A 83 -17.63 -4.79 6.44
C ASP A 83 -18.71 -5.12 5.40
N THR A 84 -18.41 -5.00 4.10
CA THR A 84 -19.29 -5.38 2.99
C THR A 84 -19.18 -6.85 2.58
N LYS A 85 -18.40 -7.66 3.33
CA LYS A 85 -18.19 -9.11 3.10
C LYS A 85 -17.54 -9.46 1.76
N VAL A 86 -16.86 -8.53 1.12
CA VAL A 86 -15.96 -8.79 -0.02
C VAL A 86 -14.75 -9.62 0.42
N LEU A 87 -14.25 -9.35 1.63
CA LEU A 87 -13.19 -10.12 2.28
C LEU A 87 -13.72 -10.77 3.56
N ASP A 88 -13.32 -12.03 3.78
CA ASP A 88 -13.45 -12.64 5.10
C ASP A 88 -12.44 -12.03 6.09
N ILE A 89 -12.70 -12.24 7.38
CA ILE A 89 -11.89 -11.68 8.46
C ILE A 89 -10.42 -12.11 8.39
N LYS A 90 -10.13 -13.35 7.94
CA LYS A 90 -8.76 -13.87 7.90
C LYS A 90 -7.96 -13.17 6.81
N LYS A 91 -8.54 -13.00 5.61
CA LYS A 91 -7.94 -12.24 4.51
C LYS A 91 -7.75 -10.77 4.87
N TYR A 92 -8.76 -10.15 5.49
CA TYR A 92 -8.65 -8.77 5.96
C TYR A 92 -7.48 -8.59 6.93
N ILE A 93 -7.38 -9.41 7.99
CA ILE A 93 -6.31 -9.30 8.98
C ILE A 93 -4.93 -9.43 8.32
N ARG A 94 -4.78 -10.38 7.40
CA ARG A 94 -3.50 -10.60 6.70
C ARG A 94 -3.08 -9.39 5.86
N LEU A 95 -4.02 -8.79 5.13
CA LEU A 95 -3.75 -7.57 4.35
C LEU A 95 -3.49 -6.36 5.27
N GLU A 96 -4.26 -6.20 6.35
CA GLU A 96 -4.09 -5.11 7.32
C GLU A 96 -2.70 -5.16 7.98
N GLN A 97 -2.21 -6.35 8.33
CA GLN A 97 -0.86 -6.54 8.87
C GLN A 97 0.23 -6.08 7.89
N ASN A 98 0.08 -6.40 6.60
CA ASN A 98 0.99 -5.92 5.56
C ASN A 98 0.95 -4.39 5.44
N VAL A 99 -0.25 -3.79 5.46
CA VAL A 99 -0.43 -2.33 5.43
C VAL A 99 0.19 -1.66 6.65
N ASP A 100 0.04 -2.22 7.84
CA ASP A 100 0.64 -1.71 9.07
C ASP A 100 2.16 -1.74 9.05
N GLU A 101 2.75 -2.81 8.50
CA GLU A 101 4.19 -2.92 8.35
C GLU A 101 4.75 -1.88 7.36
N ILE A 102 4.10 -1.70 6.21
CA ILE A 102 4.45 -0.64 5.26
C ILE A 102 4.32 0.74 5.93
N GLY A 103 3.29 0.93 6.77
CA GLY A 103 3.09 2.17 7.53
C GLY A 103 4.23 2.46 8.51
N ARG A 104 4.73 1.45 9.22
CA ARG A 104 5.92 1.58 10.09
C ARG A 104 7.16 1.95 9.29
N MET A 105 7.37 1.32 8.13
CA MET A 105 8.50 1.61 7.25
C MET A 105 8.44 3.04 6.68
N LEU A 106 7.26 3.49 6.24
CA LEU A 106 7.04 4.87 5.79
C LEU A 106 7.31 5.87 6.91
N GLY A 107 6.78 5.62 8.11
CA GLY A 107 6.99 6.50 9.27
C GLY A 107 8.46 6.63 9.66
N GLY A 108 9.20 5.51 9.64
CA GLY A 108 10.64 5.52 9.87
C GLY A 108 11.40 6.31 8.80
N TRP A 109 11.01 6.17 7.52
CA TRP A 109 11.63 6.91 6.42
C TRP A 109 11.36 8.41 6.54
N ILE A 110 10.12 8.82 6.79
CA ILE A 110 9.76 10.24 6.97
C ILE A 110 10.56 10.87 8.12
N LYS A 111 10.61 10.23 9.28
CA LYS A 111 11.39 10.71 10.43
C LYS A 111 12.87 10.87 10.09
N SER A 112 13.46 9.90 9.40
CA SER A 112 14.88 9.99 8.99
C SER A 112 15.22 11.16 8.06
N ILE A 113 14.22 11.73 7.39
CA ILE A 113 14.35 12.92 6.54
C ILE A 113 14.11 14.21 7.34
N GLN A 114 13.27 14.19 8.37
CA GLN A 114 12.96 15.35 9.21
C GLN A 114 14.00 15.60 10.31
N ASP A 115 14.58 14.53 10.87
CA ASP A 115 15.57 14.60 11.96
C ASP A 115 17.01 14.88 11.46
N ARG A 116 17.21 15.11 10.15
CA ARG A 116 18.51 15.34 9.51
C ARG A 116 18.53 16.65 8.73
#